data_AF-A0A1Y4N2F1-F1
#
_entry.id   AF-A0A1Y4N2F1-F1
#
_cell.length_a   1.000
_cell.length_b   1.000
_cell.length_c   1.000
_cell.angle_alpha   90.00
_cell.angle_beta   90.00
_cell.angle_gamma   90.00
#
_symmetry.space_group_name_H-M   'P 1'
#
loop_
_entity.id
_entity.type
_entity.pdbx_description
1 polymer ?
#
loop_
_entity_poly.entity_id
_entity_poly.type
_entity_poly.pdbx_seq_one_letter_code
_entity_poly.pdbx_strand_id
1 'polypeptide(L)'
;MTLYQQEMLRKLGRLDCAGRYDEEKGLLVISSGGTGLCCQDKKGYLSWESEKIRTEEEKAVLSQIGEQAKLIRAYVGQYENSPSMGIPEVEGYRRMAECGDTVMAGMYSEQHGFMFTTWTQNGDRSRVTNGDYSPNYEYVKEAFAIRAGLVDRCRLFTPEEAASLYRCVDFTRNNCMTLTWEQEQELNALTEKLQFGYPQLEEAPPSFEQGDNLQLNM
;
A
#
# COMPACT_ATOMS: atom_id res chain seq x y z
N MET A 1 -12.07 -25.17 7.74
CA MET A 1 -11.83 -24.13 6.72
C MET A 1 -10.55 -23.39 7.10
N THR A 2 -9.65 -23.08 6.15
CA THR A 2 -8.37 -22.40 6.45
C THR A 2 -8.53 -20.88 6.57
N LEU A 3 -7.51 -20.17 7.08
CA LEU A 3 -7.53 -18.69 7.16
C LEU A 3 -7.75 -18.06 5.77
N TYR A 4 -7.13 -18.61 4.72
CA TYR A 4 -7.33 -18.15 3.34
C TYR A 4 -8.81 -18.18 2.92
N GLN A 5 -9.49 -19.28 3.24
CA GLN A 5 -10.90 -19.49 2.89
C GLN A 5 -11.85 -18.67 3.77
N GLN A 6 -11.53 -18.52 5.06
CA GLN A 6 -12.30 -17.65 5.97
C GLN A 6 -12.23 -16.18 5.54
N GLU A 7 -11.04 -15.71 5.17
CA GLU A 7 -10.86 -14.34 4.69
C GLU A 7 -11.52 -14.10 3.34
N MET A 8 -11.44 -15.06 2.42
CA MET A 8 -12.17 -14.99 1.17
C MET A 8 -13.68 -14.86 1.43
N LEU A 9 -14.25 -15.74 2.25
CA LEU A 9 -15.68 -15.73 2.57
C LEU A 9 -16.14 -14.37 3.15
N ARG A 10 -15.34 -13.75 4.02
CA ARG A 10 -15.64 -12.40 4.56
C ARG A 10 -15.69 -11.31 3.49
N LYS A 11 -14.87 -11.42 2.44
CA LYS A 11 -14.75 -10.43 1.37
C LYS A 11 -15.80 -10.60 0.27
N LEU A 12 -16.34 -11.81 0.07
CA LEU A 12 -17.31 -12.11 -0.99
C LEU A 12 -18.57 -11.23 -0.93
N GLY A 13 -19.04 -10.86 0.27
CA GLY A 13 -20.22 -10.00 0.42
C GLY A 13 -20.06 -8.61 -0.21
N ARG A 14 -18.84 -8.12 -0.39
CA ARG A 14 -18.56 -6.84 -1.10
C ARG A 14 -18.53 -6.98 -2.62
N LEU A 15 -18.50 -8.21 -3.13
CA LEU A 15 -18.41 -8.56 -4.54
C LEU A 15 -19.74 -9.12 -5.08
N ASP A 16 -20.83 -8.97 -4.33
CA ASP A 16 -22.13 -9.61 -4.60
C ASP A 16 -22.03 -11.12 -4.88
N CYS A 17 -21.10 -11.78 -4.16
CA CYS A 17 -20.84 -13.20 -4.28
C CYS A 17 -21.20 -13.93 -3.00
N ALA A 18 -21.59 -15.20 -3.16
CA ALA A 18 -21.80 -16.13 -2.05
C ALA A 18 -20.71 -17.18 -2.03
N GLY A 19 -20.35 -17.62 -0.82
CA GLY A 19 -19.39 -18.69 -0.60
C GLY A 19 -20.02 -19.86 0.17
N ARG A 20 -19.81 -21.09 -0.31
CA ARG A 20 -20.20 -22.31 0.39
C ARG A 20 -18.99 -23.21 0.56
N TYR A 21 -18.69 -23.60 1.78
CA TYR A 21 -17.62 -24.56 2.05
C TYR A 21 -18.10 -25.98 1.72
N ASP A 22 -17.30 -26.70 0.94
CA ASP A 22 -17.47 -28.12 0.64
C ASP A 22 -16.51 -28.89 1.55
N GLU A 23 -17.04 -29.55 2.59
CA GLU A 23 -16.23 -30.25 3.59
C GLU A 23 -15.50 -31.47 3.01
N GLU A 24 -16.16 -32.20 2.10
CA GLU A 24 -15.60 -33.41 1.49
C GLU A 24 -14.39 -33.08 0.61
N LYS A 25 -14.49 -32.02 -0.19
CA LYS A 25 -13.40 -31.58 -1.09
C LYS A 25 -12.43 -30.63 -0.40
N GLY A 26 -12.83 -30.03 0.72
CA GLY A 26 -12.07 -28.99 1.41
C GLY A 26 -11.92 -27.71 0.58
N LEU A 27 -12.92 -27.40 -0.26
CA LEU A 27 -12.93 -26.25 -1.17
C LEU A 27 -13.95 -25.22 -0.71
N LEU A 28 -13.64 -23.94 -0.90
CA LEU A 28 -14.64 -22.88 -0.83
C LEU A 28 -15.20 -22.64 -2.23
N VAL A 29 -16.44 -23.04 -2.46
CA VAL A 29 -17.15 -22.82 -3.73
C VAL A 29 -17.71 -21.40 -3.72
N ILE A 30 -17.38 -20.62 -4.74
CA ILE A 30 -17.78 -19.22 -4.89
C ILE A 30 -18.75 -19.10 -6.06
N SER A 31 -19.88 -18.42 -5.83
CA SER A 31 -20.95 -18.22 -6.81
C SER A 31 -21.39 -16.77 -6.88
N SER A 32 -21.80 -16.31 -8.06
CA SER A 32 -22.47 -15.03 -8.29
C SER A 32 -23.83 -15.28 -8.95
N GLY A 33 -24.88 -14.59 -8.51
CA GLY A 33 -26.25 -14.81 -9.02
C GLY A 33 -26.75 -16.26 -8.90
N GLY A 34 -26.23 -17.03 -7.93
CA GLY A 34 -26.54 -18.46 -7.75
C GLY A 34 -25.77 -19.42 -8.68
N THR A 35 -24.96 -18.91 -9.61
CA THR A 35 -24.14 -19.72 -10.51
C THR A 35 -22.72 -19.84 -9.98
N GLY A 36 -22.18 -21.07 -9.93
CA GLY A 36 -20.81 -21.32 -9.47
C GLY A 36 -19.78 -20.74 -10.43
N LEU A 37 -18.94 -19.83 -9.94
CA LEU A 37 -17.89 -19.15 -10.71
C LEU A 37 -16.54 -19.86 -10.58
N CYS A 38 -16.07 -20.04 -9.34
CA CYS A 38 -14.76 -20.62 -9.07
C CYS A 38 -14.73 -21.31 -7.71
N CYS A 39 -13.65 -22.05 -7.43
CA CYS A 39 -13.40 -22.69 -6.16
C CYS A 39 -12.03 -22.28 -5.63
N GLN A 40 -11.93 -21.98 -4.33
CA GLN A 40 -10.67 -21.72 -3.64
C GLN A 40 -10.22 -22.94 -2.84
N ASP A 41 -8.97 -23.36 -3.06
CA ASP A 41 -8.34 -24.45 -2.31
C ASP A 41 -7.89 -24.03 -0.90
N LYS A 42 -7.36 -24.98 -0.13
CA LYS A 42 -6.87 -24.75 1.24
C LYS A 42 -5.68 -23.79 1.32
N LYS A 43 -4.95 -23.61 0.21
CA LYS A 43 -3.77 -22.73 0.07
C LYS A 43 -4.14 -21.35 -0.53
N GLY A 44 -5.42 -21.09 -0.75
CA GLY A 44 -5.93 -19.83 -1.26
C GLY A 44 -5.88 -19.67 -2.78
N TYR A 45 -5.54 -20.71 -3.54
CA TYR A 45 -5.54 -20.65 -5.01
C TYR A 45 -6.92 -20.91 -5.59
N LEU A 46 -7.23 -20.20 -6.68
CA LEU A 46 -8.51 -20.32 -7.39
C LEU A 46 -8.40 -21.32 -8.54
N SER A 47 -9.49 -22.02 -8.78
CA SER A 47 -9.71 -22.89 -9.94
C SER A 47 -11.12 -22.67 -10.48
N TRP A 48 -11.27 -22.71 -11.80
CA TRP A 48 -12.56 -22.57 -12.48
C TRP A 48 -12.52 -23.28 -13.83
N GLU A 49 -13.70 -23.56 -14.36
CA GLU A 49 -13.87 -24.08 -15.72
C GLU A 49 -14.15 -22.89 -16.65
N SER A 50 -13.30 -22.67 -17.65
CA SER A 50 -13.43 -21.51 -18.56
C SER A 50 -14.77 -21.48 -19.30
N GLU A 51 -15.36 -22.64 -19.58
CA GLU A 51 -16.65 -22.79 -20.26
C GLU A 51 -17.86 -22.30 -19.43
N LYS A 52 -17.68 -22.20 -18.10
CA LYS A 52 -18.71 -21.68 -17.19
C LYS A 52 -18.72 -20.16 -17.10
N ILE A 53 -17.67 -19.49 -17.58
CA ILE A 53 -17.57 -18.03 -17.60
C ILE A 53 -18.02 -17.55 -18.99
N ARG A 54 -19.22 -17.00 -19.06
CA ARG A 54 -19.93 -16.70 -20.32
C ARG A 54 -20.09 -15.21 -20.58
N THR A 55 -20.15 -14.39 -19.53
CA THR A 55 -20.36 -12.95 -19.66
C THR A 55 -19.12 -12.14 -19.28
N GLU A 56 -19.02 -10.91 -19.79
CA GLU A 56 -17.96 -9.98 -19.38
C GLU A 56 -18.09 -9.59 -17.90
N GLU A 57 -19.31 -9.56 -17.38
CA GLU A 57 -19.57 -9.32 -15.96
C GLU A 57 -19.00 -10.44 -15.09
N GLU A 58 -19.20 -11.71 -15.45
CA GLU A 58 -18.62 -12.86 -14.74
C GLU A 58 -17.08 -12.83 -14.78
N LYS A 59 -16.50 -12.43 -15.92
CA LYS A 59 -15.03 -12.23 -16.04
C LYS A 59 -14.54 -11.12 -15.12
N ALA A 60 -15.24 -9.99 -15.06
CA ALA A 60 -14.89 -8.88 -14.20
C ALA A 60 -14.96 -9.26 -12.71
N VAL A 61 -16.02 -9.95 -12.31
CA VAL A 61 -16.18 -10.47 -10.94
C VAL A 61 -15.07 -11.49 -10.61
N LEU A 62 -14.79 -12.44 -11.52
CA LEU A 62 -13.72 -13.42 -11.35
C LEU A 62 -12.34 -12.74 -11.21
N SER A 63 -12.09 -11.67 -11.97
CA SER A 63 -10.87 -10.86 -11.86
C SER A 63 -10.75 -10.22 -10.47
N GLN A 64 -11.83 -9.61 -9.97
CA GLN A 64 -11.85 -9.04 -8.62
C GLN A 64 -11.64 -10.09 -7.52
N ILE A 65 -12.27 -11.26 -7.64
CA ILE A 65 -12.03 -12.40 -6.72
C ILE A 65 -10.57 -12.84 -6.80
N GLY A 66 -9.99 -12.86 -8.01
CA GLY A 66 -8.58 -13.15 -8.25
C GLY A 66 -7.65 -12.20 -7.52
N GLU A 67 -7.88 -10.90 -7.59
CA GLU A 67 -7.10 -9.89 -6.86
C GLU A 67 -7.25 -10.05 -5.34
N GLN A 68 -8.47 -10.30 -4.84
CA GLN A 68 -8.66 -10.60 -3.41
C GLN A 68 -7.92 -11.87 -2.99
N ALA A 69 -7.95 -12.94 -3.78
CA ALA A 69 -7.25 -14.18 -3.47
C ALA A 69 -5.73 -13.98 -3.41
N LYS A 70 -5.16 -13.18 -4.33
CA LYS A 70 -3.73 -12.80 -4.29
C LYS A 70 -3.41 -12.02 -3.02
N LEU A 71 -4.23 -11.03 -2.67
CA LEU A 71 -4.03 -10.20 -1.49
C LEU A 71 -4.10 -11.03 -0.20
N ILE A 72 -5.13 -11.86 -0.05
CA ILE A 72 -5.29 -12.81 1.07
C ILE A 72 -4.07 -13.71 1.19
N ARG A 73 -3.63 -14.30 0.06
CA ARG A 73 -2.45 -15.16 0.07
C ARG A 73 -1.20 -14.43 0.56
N ALA A 74 -1.04 -13.16 0.21
CA ALA A 74 0.10 -12.36 0.64
C ALA A 74 0.09 -12.15 2.16
N TYR A 75 -1.01 -11.65 2.75
CA TYR A 75 -1.02 -11.33 4.18
C TYR A 75 -1.19 -12.55 5.09
N VAL A 76 -2.00 -13.55 4.69
CA VAL A 76 -2.17 -14.79 5.48
C VAL A 76 -0.86 -15.57 5.46
N GLY A 77 -0.25 -15.72 4.28
CA GLY A 77 1.04 -16.40 4.16
C GLY A 77 2.13 -15.71 4.97
N GLN A 78 2.19 -14.38 4.96
CA GLN A 78 3.13 -13.65 5.80
C GLN A 78 2.83 -13.88 7.29
N TYR A 79 1.57 -13.74 7.73
CA TYR A 79 1.17 -13.93 9.12
C TYR A 79 1.46 -15.33 9.66
N GLU A 80 1.14 -16.38 8.91
CA GLU A 80 1.37 -17.78 9.32
C GLU A 80 2.85 -18.07 9.54
N ASN A 81 3.74 -17.46 8.74
CA ASN A 81 5.19 -17.61 8.83
C ASN A 81 5.86 -16.59 9.78
N SER A 82 5.10 -15.66 10.37
CA SER A 82 5.62 -14.62 11.24
C SER A 82 5.76 -15.12 12.69
N PRO A 83 6.85 -14.78 13.40
CA PRO A 83 6.97 -15.07 14.82
C PRO A 83 6.01 -14.20 15.65
N SER A 84 5.76 -14.62 16.90
CA SER A 84 5.10 -13.74 17.88
C SER A 84 5.92 -12.46 18.11
N MET A 85 5.26 -11.37 18.48
CA MET A 85 5.93 -10.14 18.90
C MET A 85 6.87 -10.33 20.10
N GLY A 86 6.56 -11.27 21.00
CA GLY A 86 7.34 -11.49 22.23
C GLY A 86 7.19 -10.38 23.28
N ILE A 87 6.15 -9.54 23.16
CA ILE A 87 5.85 -8.42 24.04
C ILE A 87 4.51 -8.71 24.73
N PRO A 88 4.45 -8.79 26.08
CA PRO A 88 3.23 -9.18 26.81
C PRO A 88 2.00 -8.32 26.49
N GLU A 89 2.17 -7.01 26.32
CA GLU A 89 1.05 -6.09 26.04
C GLU A 89 0.40 -6.34 24.66
N VAL A 90 1.07 -7.06 23.76
CA VAL A 90 0.62 -7.30 22.38
C VAL A 90 0.81 -8.76 21.95
N GLU A 91 0.67 -9.71 22.88
CA GLU A 91 0.93 -11.14 22.67
C GLU A 91 0.18 -11.75 21.48
N GLY A 92 -1.04 -11.28 21.20
CA GLY A 92 -1.85 -11.74 20.06
C GLY A 92 -1.35 -11.30 18.68
N TYR A 93 -0.40 -10.37 18.62
CA TYR A 93 0.17 -9.89 17.36
C TYR A 93 1.42 -10.69 16.97
N ARG A 94 1.54 -10.92 15.66
CA ARG A 94 2.72 -11.52 15.01
C ARG A 94 3.50 -10.47 14.23
N ARG A 95 4.82 -10.58 14.27
CA ARG A 95 5.75 -9.66 13.61
C ARG A 95 5.87 -9.99 12.13
N MET A 96 5.13 -9.25 11.29
CA MET A 96 5.06 -9.50 9.85
C MET A 96 6.24 -8.91 9.08
N ALA A 97 6.69 -7.71 9.44
CA ALA A 97 7.90 -7.09 8.88
C ALA A 97 8.53 -6.15 9.91
N GLU A 98 9.85 -5.94 9.83
CA GLU A 98 10.60 -5.05 10.71
C GLU A 98 11.68 -4.32 9.90
N CYS A 99 11.84 -3.02 10.13
CA CYS A 99 12.90 -2.20 9.57
C CYS A 99 13.27 -1.09 10.56
N GLY A 100 14.51 -1.11 11.05
CA GLY A 100 14.96 -0.21 12.11
C GLY A 100 14.14 -0.41 13.38
N ASP A 101 13.56 0.68 13.88
CA ASP A 101 12.64 0.69 15.01
C ASP A 101 11.18 0.42 14.60
N THR A 102 10.86 0.42 13.31
CA THR A 102 9.48 0.30 12.84
C THR A 102 9.13 -1.17 12.57
N VAL A 103 7.95 -1.58 13.02
CA VAL A 103 7.44 -2.94 12.84
C VAL A 103 6.03 -2.93 12.29
N MET A 104 5.77 -3.77 11.30
CA MET A 104 4.42 -4.13 10.86
C MET A 104 4.02 -5.44 11.52
N ALA A 105 2.87 -5.46 12.16
CA ALA A 105 2.34 -6.62 12.85
C ALA A 105 0.89 -6.90 12.45
N GLY A 106 0.46 -8.14 12.65
CA GLY A 106 -0.93 -8.56 12.40
C GLY A 106 -1.44 -9.47 13.51
N MET A 107 -2.73 -9.36 13.81
CA MET A 107 -3.48 -10.27 14.66
C MET A 107 -4.66 -10.83 13.85
N TYR A 108 -4.99 -12.09 14.08
CA TYR A 108 -6.21 -12.70 13.56
C TYR A 108 -7.21 -12.96 14.69
N SER A 109 -8.49 -12.69 14.44
CA SER A 109 -9.61 -13.11 15.28
C SER A 109 -10.72 -13.73 14.44
N GLU A 110 -11.40 -14.74 14.96
CA GLU A 110 -12.50 -15.38 14.22
C GLU A 110 -13.67 -14.42 13.99
N GLN A 111 -13.97 -13.55 14.97
CA GLN A 111 -15.09 -12.62 14.92
C GLN A 111 -14.85 -11.44 13.96
N HIS A 112 -13.64 -10.88 13.95
CA HIS A 112 -13.36 -9.62 13.22
C HIS A 112 -12.39 -9.79 12.05
N GLY A 113 -11.82 -10.98 11.85
CA GLY A 113 -10.79 -11.20 10.83
C GLY A 113 -9.45 -10.61 11.27
N PHE A 114 -8.65 -10.17 10.28
CA PHE A 114 -7.35 -9.57 10.54
C PHE A 114 -7.44 -8.11 11.00
N MET A 115 -6.62 -7.80 12.00
CA MET A 115 -6.25 -6.43 12.36
C MET A 115 -4.74 -6.29 12.15
N PHE A 116 -4.33 -5.31 11.35
CA PHE A 116 -2.92 -5.00 11.11
C PHE A 116 -2.55 -3.71 11.83
N THR A 117 -1.26 -3.55 12.13
CA THR A 117 -0.75 -2.32 12.73
C THR A 117 0.71 -2.06 12.39
N THR A 118 1.10 -0.79 12.47
CA THR A 118 2.51 -0.40 12.57
C THR A 118 2.82 0.17 13.94
N TRP A 119 3.95 -0.25 14.53
CA TRP A 119 4.48 0.30 15.77
C TRP A 119 5.91 0.80 15.61
N THR A 120 6.33 1.62 16.57
CA THR A 120 7.73 1.91 16.86
C THR A 120 8.16 1.08 18.07
N GLN A 121 9.22 0.29 17.92
CA GLN A 121 9.84 -0.52 18.96
C GLN A 121 10.90 0.31 19.70
N ASN A 122 11.05 0.07 21.00
CA ASN A 122 12.22 0.56 21.74
C ASN A 122 13.48 -0.26 21.41
N GLY A 123 14.66 0.24 21.80
CA GLY A 123 15.95 -0.33 21.37
C GLY A 123 16.18 -1.80 21.77
N ASP A 124 15.61 -2.25 22.89
CA ASP A 124 15.65 -3.65 23.35
C ASP A 124 14.47 -4.50 22.85
N ARG A 125 13.56 -3.92 22.05
CA ARG A 125 12.37 -4.57 21.47
C ARG A 125 11.42 -5.16 22.52
N SER A 126 11.43 -4.62 23.74
CA SER A 126 10.57 -5.07 24.83
C SER A 126 9.22 -4.35 24.87
N ARG A 127 9.08 -3.23 24.15
CA ARG A 127 7.88 -2.39 24.13
C ARG A 127 7.62 -1.80 22.74
N VAL A 128 6.36 -1.45 22.50
CA VAL A 128 5.90 -0.78 21.28
C VAL A 128 5.09 0.47 21.63
N THR A 129 5.21 1.50 20.78
CA THR A 129 4.44 2.75 20.88
C THR A 129 3.96 3.20 19.49
N ASN A 130 3.15 4.26 19.44
CA ASN A 130 2.69 4.92 18.21
C ASN A 130 1.97 3.97 17.23
N GLY A 131 1.06 3.15 17.77
CA GLY A 131 0.28 2.18 17.00
C GLY A 131 -0.72 2.84 16.06
N ASP A 132 -0.63 2.48 14.79
CA ASP A 132 -1.61 2.82 13.75
C ASP A 132 -2.29 1.53 13.29
N TYR A 133 -3.58 1.37 13.56
CA TYR A 133 -4.31 0.10 13.41
C TYR A 133 -5.31 0.18 12.26
N SER A 134 -5.32 -0.83 11.39
CA SER A 134 -6.26 -0.92 10.28
C SER A 134 -6.49 -2.35 9.82
N PRO A 135 -7.73 -2.73 9.44
CA PRO A 135 -8.00 -4.00 8.78
C PRO A 135 -7.57 -4.01 7.30
N ASN A 136 -7.12 -2.86 6.76
CA ASN A 136 -6.66 -2.75 5.38
C ASN A 136 -5.15 -3.04 5.30
N TYR A 137 -4.80 -4.24 4.84
CA TYR A 137 -3.42 -4.68 4.68
C TYR A 137 -2.59 -3.78 3.75
N GLU A 138 -3.16 -3.27 2.66
CA GLU A 138 -2.43 -2.42 1.71
C GLU A 138 -2.08 -1.07 2.34
N TYR A 139 -3.03 -0.48 3.06
CA TYR A 139 -2.79 0.73 3.85
C TYR A 139 -1.65 0.54 4.85
N VAL A 140 -1.67 -0.57 5.62
CA VAL A 140 -0.64 -0.82 6.63
C VAL A 140 0.73 -1.09 6.00
N LYS A 141 0.79 -1.76 4.83
CA LYS A 141 2.05 -1.91 4.07
C LYS A 141 2.65 -0.56 3.67
N GLU A 142 1.81 0.34 3.17
CA GLU A 142 2.22 1.69 2.78
C GLU A 142 2.66 2.48 4.02
N ALA A 143 1.88 2.47 5.10
CA ALA A 143 2.22 3.11 6.35
C ALA A 143 3.55 2.58 6.93
N PHE A 144 3.78 1.27 6.86
CA PHE A 144 5.03 0.64 7.28
C PHE A 144 6.21 1.16 6.46
N ALA A 145 6.10 1.14 5.13
CA ALA A 145 7.18 1.60 4.25
C ALA A 145 7.57 3.06 4.55
N ILE A 146 6.59 3.90 4.87
CA ILE A 146 6.80 5.32 5.13
C ILE A 146 7.41 5.54 6.51
N ARG A 147 6.83 4.91 7.53
CA ARG A 147 7.33 5.04 8.92
C ARG A 147 8.73 4.46 9.09
N ALA A 148 9.04 3.41 8.33
CA ALA A 148 10.37 2.80 8.28
C ALA A 148 11.37 3.61 7.43
N GLY A 149 10.95 4.72 6.80
CA GLY A 149 11.80 5.53 5.92
C GLY A 149 12.19 4.84 4.60
N LEU A 150 11.51 3.75 4.22
CA LEU A 150 11.73 3.03 2.95
C LEU A 150 11.12 3.77 1.76
N VAL A 151 10.05 4.53 2.02
CA VAL A 151 9.42 5.45 1.05
C VAL A 151 9.41 6.82 1.69
N ASP A 152 10.11 7.75 1.08
CA ASP A 152 10.03 9.15 1.46
C ASP A 152 8.71 9.72 0.92
N ARG A 153 7.72 9.96 1.80
CA ARG A 153 6.40 10.52 1.42
C ARG A 153 6.51 11.85 0.68
N CYS A 154 7.62 12.56 0.83
CA CYS A 154 7.87 13.83 0.16
C CYS A 154 8.53 13.64 -1.21
N ARG A 155 9.00 12.44 -1.54
CA ARG A 155 9.63 12.12 -2.83
C ARG A 155 8.66 11.44 -3.82
N LEU A 156 7.64 12.18 -4.23
CA LEU A 156 6.66 11.75 -5.25
C LEU A 156 7.19 11.70 -6.69
N PHE A 157 8.39 12.25 -6.92
CA PHE A 157 9.02 12.49 -8.21
C PHE A 157 10.44 11.93 -8.17
N THR A 158 11.01 11.59 -9.32
CA THR A 158 12.46 11.39 -9.38
C THR A 158 13.19 12.71 -9.08
N PRO A 159 14.48 12.68 -8.69
CA PRO A 159 15.27 13.90 -8.53
C PRO A 159 15.22 14.84 -9.75
N GLU A 160 15.18 14.28 -10.96
CA GLU A 160 15.13 15.03 -12.21
C GLU A 160 13.74 15.65 -12.46
N GLU A 161 12.68 14.92 -12.16
CA GLU A 161 11.30 15.41 -12.22
C GLU A 161 11.06 16.52 -11.19
N ALA A 162 11.54 16.34 -9.95
CA ALA A 162 11.49 17.35 -8.91
C ALA A 162 12.28 18.62 -9.28
N ALA A 163 13.48 18.45 -9.84
CA ALA A 163 14.28 19.56 -10.36
C ALA A 163 13.56 20.31 -11.49
N SER A 164 12.84 19.59 -12.35
CA SER A 164 12.03 20.19 -13.41
C SER A 164 10.85 21.00 -12.88
N LEU A 165 10.14 20.46 -11.88
CA LEU A 165 9.05 21.18 -11.22
C LEU A 165 9.56 22.42 -10.47
N TYR A 166 10.69 22.30 -9.78
CA TYR A 166 11.33 23.42 -9.11
C TYR A 166 11.67 24.54 -10.09
N ARG A 167 12.27 24.22 -11.26
CA ARG A 167 12.53 25.19 -12.33
C ARG A 167 11.26 25.93 -12.77
N CYS A 168 10.16 25.21 -12.96
CA CYS A 168 8.89 25.82 -13.38
C CYS A 168 8.31 26.75 -12.31
N VAL A 169 8.33 26.33 -11.04
CA VAL A 169 7.83 27.12 -9.91
C VAL A 169 8.68 28.37 -9.72
N ASP A 170 10.00 28.23 -9.69
CA ASP A 170 10.94 29.35 -9.54
C ASP A 170 10.85 30.33 -10.71
N PHE A 171 10.82 29.84 -11.95
CA PHE A 171 10.64 30.69 -13.13
C PHE A 171 9.34 31.48 -13.07
N THR A 172 8.23 30.84 -12.69
CA THR A 172 6.92 31.51 -12.58
C THR A 172 6.95 32.59 -11.51
N ARG A 173 7.55 32.31 -10.34
CA ARG A 173 7.69 33.30 -9.25
C ARG A 173 8.50 34.52 -9.70
N ASN A 174 9.57 34.31 -10.45
CA ASN A 174 10.50 35.39 -10.83
C ASN A 174 10.08 36.16 -12.09
N ASN A 175 9.24 35.59 -12.97
CA ASN A 175 8.92 36.19 -14.27
C ASN A 175 7.44 36.54 -14.47
N CYS A 176 6.52 36.03 -13.65
CA CYS A 176 5.09 36.35 -13.78
C CYS A 176 4.74 37.62 -13.00
N MET A 177 4.54 38.74 -13.71
CA MET A 177 4.23 40.04 -13.09
C MET A 177 2.77 40.20 -12.65
N THR A 178 1.92 39.21 -12.91
CA THR A 178 0.46 39.28 -12.67
C THR A 178 0.00 38.34 -11.57
N LEU A 179 0.92 37.80 -10.76
CA LEU A 179 0.56 36.95 -9.63
C LEU A 179 -0.20 37.75 -8.57
N THR A 180 -1.24 37.14 -8.01
CA THR A 180 -1.84 37.65 -6.79
C THR A 180 -0.99 37.27 -5.58
N TRP A 181 -1.17 37.97 -4.46
CA TRP A 181 -0.50 37.64 -3.21
C TRP A 181 -0.74 36.18 -2.77
N GLU A 182 -1.96 35.67 -2.95
CA GLU A 182 -2.30 34.29 -2.61
C GLU A 182 -1.53 33.28 -3.49
N GLN A 183 -1.42 33.56 -4.79
CA GLN A 183 -0.66 32.71 -5.72
C GLN A 183 0.84 32.72 -5.42
N GLU A 184 1.40 33.86 -5.00
CA GLU A 184 2.80 33.91 -4.54
C GLU A 184 3.02 33.04 -3.30
N GLN A 185 2.10 33.07 -2.34
CA GLN A 185 2.17 32.22 -1.14
C GLN A 185 2.05 30.72 -1.49
N GLU A 186 1.15 30.37 -2.40
CA GLU A 186 1.03 28.99 -2.89
C GLU A 186 2.32 28.50 -3.55
N LEU A 187 2.96 29.33 -4.39
CA LEU A 187 4.24 28.99 -5.03
C LEU A 187 5.39 28.90 -4.03
N ASN A 188 5.42 29.75 -2.99
CA ASN A 188 6.38 29.63 -1.89
C ASN A 188 6.20 28.30 -1.16
N ALA A 189 4.96 27.95 -0.80
CA ALA A 189 4.66 26.69 -0.13
C ALA A 189 5.00 25.46 -0.99
N LEU A 190 4.82 25.54 -2.31
CA LEU A 190 5.25 24.49 -3.25
C LEU A 190 6.78 24.36 -3.29
N THR A 191 7.49 25.49 -3.28
CA THR A 191 8.97 25.52 -3.24
C THR A 191 9.48 24.85 -1.96
N GLU A 192 8.92 25.22 -0.79
CA GLU A 192 9.29 24.64 0.51
C GLU A 192 9.03 23.13 0.57
N LYS A 193 7.88 22.68 0.04
CA LYS A 193 7.57 21.23 -0.04
C LYS A 193 8.54 20.48 -0.94
N LEU A 194 8.92 21.06 -2.09
CA LEU A 194 9.92 20.47 -2.98
C LEU A 194 11.30 20.42 -2.31
N GLN A 195 11.76 21.50 -1.67
CA GLN A 195 13.06 21.50 -0.97
C GLN A 195 13.08 20.52 0.21
N PHE A 196 11.97 20.39 0.95
CA PHE A 196 11.85 19.43 2.03
C PHE A 196 11.97 17.97 1.54
N GLY A 197 11.32 17.63 0.42
CA GLY A 197 11.43 16.30 -0.19
C GLY A 197 12.76 16.05 -0.91
N TYR A 198 13.38 17.10 -1.45
CA TYR A 198 14.60 17.02 -2.26
C TYR A 198 15.62 18.09 -1.81
N PRO A 199 16.34 17.86 -0.70
CA PRO A 199 17.26 18.84 -0.11
C PRO A 199 18.33 19.37 -1.08
N GLN A 200 18.72 18.57 -2.08
CA GLN A 200 19.65 18.98 -3.12
C GLN A 200 19.19 20.20 -3.94
N LEU A 201 17.88 20.49 -3.96
CA LEU A 201 17.33 21.67 -4.64
C LEU A 201 17.60 22.98 -3.90
N GLU A 202 17.88 22.93 -2.59
CA GLU A 202 18.30 24.09 -1.81
C GLU A 202 19.79 24.38 -2.01
N GLU A 203 20.61 23.33 -2.06
CA GLU A 203 22.06 23.44 -2.25
C GLU A 203 22.46 23.86 -3.68
N ALA A 204 21.77 23.34 -4.68
CA ALA A 204 22.03 23.61 -6.09
C ALA A 204 20.71 23.81 -6.86
N PRO A 205 20.06 24.98 -6.71
CA PRO A 205 18.77 25.23 -7.35
C PRO A 205 18.91 25.20 -8.88
N PRO A 206 18.17 24.33 -9.57
CA PRO A 206 18.21 24.26 -11.03
C PRO A 206 17.52 25.51 -11.63
N SER A 207 18.04 26.03 -12.74
CA SER A 207 17.40 27.11 -13.50
C SER A 207 17.35 26.78 -15.00
N PHE A 208 16.49 27.46 -15.75
CA PHE A 208 16.46 27.33 -17.22
C PHE A 208 17.70 27.94 -17.88
N GLU A 209 18.44 28.81 -17.20
CA GLU A 209 19.52 29.62 -17.78
C GLU A 209 20.92 28.98 -17.70
N GLN A 210 21.07 27.82 -17.04
CA GLN A 210 22.38 27.16 -16.89
C GLN A 210 22.91 26.46 -18.17
N GLY A 211 22.30 26.71 -19.35
CA GLY A 211 22.70 26.11 -20.63
C GLY A 211 23.60 26.97 -21.54
N ASP A 212 23.83 28.26 -21.25
CA ASP A 212 24.40 29.20 -22.24
C ASP A 212 25.90 29.53 -22.07
N ASN A 213 26.67 28.69 -21.37
CA ASN A 213 28.13 28.88 -21.23
C ASN A 213 28.97 27.98 -22.16
N LEU A 214 28.62 27.92 -23.45
CA LEU A 214 29.56 27.61 -24.52
C LEU A 214 29.36 28.60 -25.66
N GLN A 215 29.80 29.84 -25.45
CA GLN A 215 30.10 30.76 -26.55
C GLN A 215 31.23 30.15 -27.39
N LEU A 216 30.88 29.51 -28.50
CA LEU A 216 31.80 29.25 -29.60
C LEU A 216 32.17 30.62 -30.20
N ASN A 217 33.35 31.12 -29.80
CA ASN A 217 33.99 32.23 -30.48
C ASN A 217 34.24 31.86 -31.95
N MET A 218 33.62 32.59 -32.87
CA MET A 218 34.13 32.80 -34.24
C MET A 218 34.63 34.23 -34.37
#